data_AF-A0A3M1ANZ7-F1
#
_entry.id   AF-A0A3M1ANZ7-F1
#
_cell.length_a   1.000
_cell.length_b   1.000
_cell.length_c   1.000
_cell.angle_alpha   90.00
_cell.angle_beta   90.00
_cell.angle_gamma   90.00
#
_symmetry.space_group_name_H-M   'P 1'
#
loop_
_entity.id
_entity.type
_entity.pdbx_description
1 polymer ?
#
loop_
_entity_poly.entity_id
_entity_poly.type
_entity_poly.pdbx_seq_one_letter_code
_entity_poly.pdbx_strand_id
1 'polypeptide(L)'
;VISSAYRLAAEIVERDYPVDDWNIYFFHFSDGDNWGEIDTEECLNLLEDKLIPAGNLFCYGQVESPYGSGQFIRDLHDYFEGEEKVILSEISGKEGIYQSIKEFLGKGR
;
A
#
# COMPACT_ATOMS: atom_id res chain seq x y z
N VAL A 1 4.93 11.73 5.59
CA VAL A 1 3.91 11.30 6.58
C VAL A 1 2.82 10.57 5.82
N ILE A 2 2.98 9.25 5.70
CA ILE A 2 2.15 8.39 4.86
C ILE A 2 0.75 8.22 5.47
N SER A 3 0.65 8.21 6.81
CA SER A 3 -0.61 7.99 7.53
C SER A 3 -1.72 8.94 7.11
N SER A 4 -1.37 10.19 6.83
CA SER A 4 -2.31 11.23 6.38
C SER A 4 -3.02 10.86 5.08
N ALA A 5 -2.32 10.23 4.13
CA ALA A 5 -2.90 9.76 2.88
C ALA A 5 -3.82 8.56 3.09
N TYR A 6 -3.44 7.63 3.97
CA TYR A 6 -4.26 6.45 4.28
C TYR A 6 -5.53 6.81 5.04
N ARG A 7 -5.46 7.78 5.96
CA ARG A 7 -6.64 8.30 6.66
C ARG A 7 -7.63 8.90 5.67
N LEU A 8 -7.16 9.74 4.76
CA LEU A 8 -8.01 10.33 3.72
C LEU A 8 -8.58 9.26 2.78
N ALA A 9 -7.79 8.24 2.41
CA ALA A 9 -8.27 7.15 1.58
C ALA A 9 -9.40 6.38 2.28
N ALA A 10 -9.26 6.08 3.57
CA ALA A 10 -10.29 5.42 4.36
C ALA A 10 -11.58 6.26 4.44
N GLU A 11 -11.46 7.57 4.68
CA GLU A 11 -12.59 8.49 4.70
C GLU A 11 -13.33 8.55 3.35
N ILE A 12 -12.58 8.57 2.24
CA ILE A 12 -13.17 8.56 0.88
C ILE A 12 -13.90 7.25 0.62
N VAL A 13 -13.30 6.12 0.98
CA VAL A 13 -13.91 4.80 0.79
C VAL A 13 -15.20 4.67 1.59
N GLU A 14 -15.17 5.03 2.87
CA GLU A 14 -16.35 4.95 3.73
C GLU A 14 -17.48 5.87 3.27
N ARG A 15 -17.15 7.07 2.77
CA ARG A 15 -18.15 8.06 2.34
C ARG A 15 -18.72 7.78 0.95
N ASP A 16 -17.86 7.44 0.00
CA ASP A 16 -18.20 7.49 -1.42
C ASP A 16 -18.28 6.11 -2.10
N TYR A 17 -17.66 5.08 -1.51
CA TYR A 17 -17.49 3.76 -2.13
C TYR A 17 -17.88 2.61 -1.18
N PRO A 18 -19.18 2.40 -0.89
CA PRO A 18 -19.62 1.27 -0.08
C PRO A 18 -19.20 -0.06 -0.71
N VAL A 19 -18.63 -0.95 0.10
CA VAL A 19 -18.00 -2.21 -0.35
C VAL A 19 -18.96 -3.21 -0.98
N ASP A 20 -20.27 -3.10 -0.68
CA ASP A 20 -21.31 -3.96 -1.27
C ASP A 20 -21.58 -3.61 -2.74
N ASP A 21 -21.22 -2.39 -3.16
CA ASP A 21 -21.49 -1.86 -4.50
C ASP A 21 -20.20 -1.73 -5.37
N TRP A 22 -19.02 -1.77 -4.76
CA TRP A 22 -17.75 -1.44 -5.43
C TRP A 22 -16.64 -2.47 -5.17
N ASN A 23 -15.89 -2.78 -6.24
CA ASN A 23 -14.60 -3.47 -6.11
C ASN A 23 -13.49 -2.43 -5.96
N ILE A 24 -12.82 -2.43 -4.81
CA ILE A 24 -11.84 -1.40 -4.45
C ILE A 24 -10.43 -1.98 -4.50
N TYR A 25 -9.52 -1.25 -5.16
CA TYR A 25 -8.12 -1.64 -5.32
C TYR A 25 -7.23 -0.44 -4.99
N PHE A 26 -6.32 -0.61 -4.03
CA PHE A 26 -5.41 0.45 -3.62
C PHE A 26 -4.05 0.27 -4.27
N PHE A 27 -3.51 1.35 -4.83
CA PHE A 27 -2.17 1.39 -5.39
C PHE A 27 -1.40 2.57 -4.79
N HIS A 28 -0.37 2.27 -4.02
CA HIS A 28 0.50 3.28 -3.42
C HIS A 28 1.92 3.10 -3.94
N PHE A 29 2.44 4.13 -4.60
CA PHE A 29 3.84 4.21 -5.01
C PHE A 29 4.55 5.29 -4.21
N SER A 30 5.64 4.95 -3.54
CA SER A 30 6.40 5.88 -2.70
C SER A 30 7.84 5.40 -2.54
N ASP A 31 8.75 6.32 -2.23
CA ASP A 31 10.12 6.01 -1.81
C ASP A 31 10.23 5.51 -0.36
N GLY A 32 9.10 5.35 0.34
CA GLY A 32 9.03 4.71 1.65
C GLY A 32 9.59 5.55 2.77
N ASP A 33 9.87 6.83 2.53
CA ASP A 33 10.31 7.75 3.56
C ASP A 33 9.12 8.13 4.44
N ASN A 34 9.21 7.74 5.71
CA ASN A 34 8.17 8.00 6.68
C ASN A 34 8.68 8.69 7.94
N TRP A 35 7.79 9.43 8.61
CA TRP A 35 8.15 10.27 9.75
C TRP A 35 8.23 9.45 11.05
N GLY A 36 9.26 8.62 11.14
CA GLY A 36 9.58 7.79 12.31
C GLY A 36 8.56 6.68 12.60
N GLU A 37 8.77 5.99 13.71
CA GLU A 37 8.04 4.79 14.10
C GLU A 37 6.54 5.02 14.34
N ILE A 38 6.17 6.20 14.88
CA ILE A 38 4.77 6.55 15.18
C ILE A 38 3.93 6.59 13.90
N ASP A 39 4.46 7.16 12.82
CA ASP A 39 3.70 7.25 11.57
C ASP A 39 3.55 5.88 10.90
N THR A 40 4.58 5.03 10.99
CA THR A 40 4.52 3.66 10.49
C THR A 40 3.46 2.85 11.23
N GLU A 41 3.44 2.90 12.57
CA GLU A 41 2.43 2.20 13.37
C GLU A 41 1.01 2.65 12.97
N GLU A 42 0.79 3.96 12.80
CA GLU A 42 -0.51 4.47 12.36
C GLU A 42 -0.90 3.94 10.96
N CYS A 43 0.06 3.89 10.03
CA CYS A 43 -0.18 3.35 8.70
C CYS A 43 -0.58 1.88 8.73
N LEU A 44 0.10 1.07 9.54
CA LEU A 44 -0.17 -0.37 9.67
C LEU A 44 -1.59 -0.59 10.24
N ASN A 45 -1.94 0.14 11.30
CA ASN A 45 -3.28 0.06 11.89
C ASN A 45 -4.37 0.50 10.90
N LEU A 46 -4.17 1.59 10.15
CA LEU A 46 -5.12 2.04 9.13
C LEU A 46 -5.29 1.02 7.99
N LEU A 47 -4.21 0.35 7.60
CA LEU A 47 -4.26 -0.70 6.59
C LEU A 47 -5.04 -1.91 7.10
N GLU A 48 -4.70 -2.41 8.28
CA GLU A 48 -5.33 -3.59 8.89
C GLU A 48 -6.81 -3.36 9.19
N ASP A 49 -7.16 -2.24 9.84
CA ASP A 49 -8.52 -2.02 10.36
C ASP A 49 -9.49 -1.46 9.31
N LYS A 50 -8.99 -0.78 8.27
CA LYS A 50 -9.83 0.00 7.35
C LYS A 50 -9.64 -0.39 5.89
N LEU A 51 -8.43 -0.25 5.37
CA LEU A 51 -8.21 -0.31 3.92
C LEU A 51 -8.21 -1.74 3.38
N ILE A 52 -7.46 -2.67 3.99
CA ILE A 52 -7.38 -4.06 3.52
C ILE A 52 -8.74 -4.78 3.62
N PRO A 53 -9.55 -4.61 4.69
CA PRO A 53 -10.88 -5.18 4.75
C PRO A 53 -11.82 -4.64 3.67
N ALA A 54 -11.75 -3.34 3.38
CA ALA A 54 -12.60 -2.70 2.36
C ALA A 54 -12.10 -2.93 0.92
N GLY A 55 -10.83 -3.29 0.75
CA GLY A 55 -10.19 -3.57 -0.53
C GLY A 55 -10.25 -5.03 -0.93
N ASN A 56 -10.33 -5.25 -2.24
CA ASN A 56 -10.01 -6.54 -2.85
C ASN A 56 -8.49 -6.74 -2.95
N LEU A 57 -7.74 -5.64 -3.02
CA LEU A 57 -6.29 -5.66 -3.12
C LEU A 57 -5.68 -4.36 -2.59
N PHE A 58 -4.55 -4.49 -1.91
CA PHE A 58 -3.66 -3.40 -1.55
C PHE A 58 -2.27 -3.64 -2.16
N CYS A 59 -1.78 -2.67 -2.93
CA CYS A 59 -0.50 -2.76 -3.60
C CYS A 59 0.42 -1.62 -3.19
N TYR A 60 1.63 -1.97 -2.73
CA TYR A 60 2.67 -1.01 -2.43
C TYR A 60 3.88 -1.20 -3.35
N GLY A 61 4.24 -0.14 -4.07
CA GLY A 61 5.40 -0.07 -4.94
C GLY A 61 6.49 0.81 -4.33
N GLN A 62 7.56 0.21 -3.82
CA GLN A 62 8.72 0.91 -3.31
C GLN A 62 9.53 1.46 -4.48
N VAL A 63 9.55 2.77 -4.66
CA VAL A 63 10.37 3.43 -5.68
C VAL A 63 11.77 3.65 -5.10
N GLU A 64 12.81 3.25 -5.84
CA GLU A 64 14.18 3.56 -5.44
C GLU A 64 14.41 5.08 -5.45
N SER A 65 14.97 5.59 -4.35
CA SER A 65 15.41 6.97 -4.21
C SER A 65 16.94 7.02 -4.13
N PRO A 66 17.60 8.06 -4.69
CA PRO A 66 19.05 8.24 -4.57
C PRO A 66 19.57 8.26 -3.13
N TYR A 67 18.70 8.50 -2.15
CA TYR A 67 19.03 8.60 -0.72
C TYR A 67 18.84 7.28 0.05
N GLY A 68 18.49 6.19 -0.66
CA GLY A 68 18.18 4.89 -0.07
C GLY A 68 16.69 4.55 -0.17
N SER A 69 16.38 3.26 -0.17
CA SER A 69 15.01 2.74 -0.10
C SER A 69 14.49 2.85 1.33
N GLY A 70 13.29 3.39 1.52
CA GLY A 70 12.65 3.52 2.83
C GLY A 70 12.42 2.19 3.54
N GLN A 71 12.32 2.26 4.87
CA GLN A 71 12.09 1.10 5.75
C GLN A 71 10.64 0.57 5.63
N PHE A 72 9.72 1.40 5.15
CA PHE A 72 8.29 1.11 5.16
C PHE A 72 7.90 -0.18 4.41
N ILE A 73 8.54 -0.51 3.28
CA ILE A 73 8.23 -1.77 2.57
C ILE A 73 8.55 -3.01 3.42
N ARG A 74 9.60 -2.95 4.25
CA ARG A 74 9.98 -4.04 5.14
C ARG A 74 8.97 -4.16 6.27
N ASP A 75 8.55 -3.03 6.83
CA ASP A 75 7.53 -3.00 7.87
C ASP A 75 6.19 -3.58 7.36
N LEU A 76 5.80 -3.25 6.13
CA LEU A 76 4.63 -3.86 5.48
C LEU A 76 4.80 -5.37 5.26
N HIS A 77 5.98 -5.80 4.80
CA HIS A 77 6.26 -7.21 4.56
C HIS A 77 6.16 -8.03 5.85
N ASP A 78 6.78 -7.54 6.93
CA ASP A 78 6.84 -8.26 8.20
C ASP A 78 5.49 -8.25 8.91
N TYR A 79 4.73 -7.15 8.83
CA TYR A 79 3.43 -7.03 9.49
C TYR A 79 2.33 -7.82 8.77
N PHE A 80 2.33 -7.82 7.45
CA PHE A 80 1.30 -8.47 6.62
C PHE A 80 1.78 -9.78 5.99
N GLU A 81 2.74 -10.47 6.63
CA GLU A 81 3.24 -11.75 6.15
C GLU A 81 2.08 -12.76 6.05
N GLY A 82 1.83 -13.27 4.85
CA GLY A 82 0.76 -14.23 4.57
C GLY A 82 -0.61 -13.62 4.25
N GLU A 83 -0.77 -12.29 4.29
CA GLU A 83 -1.99 -11.63 3.82
C GLU A 83 -2.03 -11.61 2.28
N GLU A 84 -2.93 -12.40 1.69
CA GLU A 84 -3.02 -12.56 0.23
C GLU A 84 -3.45 -11.28 -0.50
N LYS A 85 -4.15 -10.37 0.18
CA LYS A 85 -4.59 -9.09 -0.40
C LYS A 85 -3.48 -8.05 -0.47
N VAL A 86 -2.33 -8.28 0.16
CA VAL A 86 -1.21 -7.33 0.18
C VAL A 86 -0.15 -7.78 -0.83
N ILE A 87 0.15 -6.92 -1.81
CA ILE A 87 1.21 -7.17 -2.79
C ILE A 87 2.23 -6.05 -2.72
N LEU A 88 3.48 -6.43 -2.52
CA LEU A 88 4.62 -5.52 -2.41
C LEU A 88 5.53 -5.73 -3.62
N SER A 89 6.05 -4.64 -4.20
CA SER A 89 6.96 -4.67 -5.35
C SER A 89 8.00 -3.56 -5.22
N GLU A 90 9.24 -3.84 -5.59
CA GLU A 90 10.35 -2.87 -5.61
C GLU A 90 10.59 -2.38 -7.05
N ILE A 91 10.73 -1.06 -7.22
CA ILE A 91 10.83 -0.37 -8.51
C ILE A 91 12.15 0.39 -8.56
N SER A 92 13.14 -0.22 -9.23
CA SER A 92 14.48 0.35 -9.41
C SER A 92 14.58 1.39 -10.55
N GLY A 93 13.47 1.67 -11.24
CA GLY A 93 13.45 2.68 -12.31
C GLY A 93 12.16 2.68 -13.11
N LYS A 94 12.08 3.58 -14.10
CA LYS A 94 10.87 3.80 -14.92
C LYS A 94 10.38 2.52 -15.63
N GLU A 95 11.31 1.64 -16.01
CA GLU A 95 11.00 0.35 -16.64
C GLU A 95 10.34 -0.63 -15.66
N GLY A 96 10.65 -0.53 -14.37
CA GLY A 96 10.10 -1.37 -13.31
C GLY A 96 8.61 -1.12 -13.04
N ILE A 97 8.10 0.09 -13.34
CA ILE A 97 6.69 0.44 -13.11
C ILE A 97 5.75 -0.53 -13.84
N TYR A 98 6.05 -0.84 -15.10
CA TYR A 98 5.22 -1.74 -15.88
C TYR A 98 5.25 -3.18 -15.33
N GLN A 99 6.39 -3.59 -14.81
CA GLN A 99 6.56 -4.90 -14.18
C GLN A 99 5.80 -4.98 -12.85
N SER A 100 5.86 -3.95 -12.00
CA SER A 100 5.10 -3.90 -10.75
C SER A 100 3.60 -3.91 -10.97
N ILE A 101 3.11 -3.18 -11.98
CA ILE A 101 1.67 -3.24 -12.33
C ILE A 101 1.27 -4.66 -12.75
N LYS A 102 2.13 -5.38 -13.49
CA LYS A 102 1.87 -6.79 -13.82
C LYS A 102 1.89 -7.69 -12.59
N GLU A 103 2.77 -7.45 -11.63
CA GLU A 103 2.81 -8.21 -10.38
C GLU A 103 1.56 -7.98 -9.55
N PHE A 104 1.11 -6.73 -9.45
CA PHE A 104 -0.11 -6.34 -8.76
C PHE A 104 -1.35 -6.99 -9.39
N LEU A 105 -1.49 -6.91 -10.71
CA LEU A 105 -2.68 -7.39 -11.42
C LEU A 105 -2.61 -8.88 -11.77
N GLY A 106 -1.42 -9.48 -11.77
CA GLY A 106 -1.19 -10.88 -12.15
C GLY A 106 -1.68 -11.89 -11.11
N LYS A 107 -1.95 -11.43 -9.88
CA LYS A 107 -2.59 -12.23 -8.82
C LYS A 107 -4.10 -12.01 -8.71
N GLY A 108 -4.70 -11.23 -9.59
CA GLY A 108 -6.15 -11.03 -9.61
C GLY A 108 -6.89 -12.36 -9.83
N ARG A 109 -7.74 -12.75 -8.87
CA ARG A 109 -8.76 -13.78 -9.06
C ARG A 109 -9.95 -13.22 -9.83
#